data_AF-A0A6F9CDH2-F1
#
_entry.id   AF-A0A6F9CDH2-F1
#
_cell.length_a   1.000
_cell.length_b   1.000
_cell.length_c   1.000
_cell.angle_alpha   90.00
_cell.angle_beta   90.00
_cell.angle_gamma   90.00
#
_symmetry.space_group_name_H-M   'P 1'
#
loop_
_entity.id
_entity.type
_entity.pdbx_description
1 polymer ?
#
loop_
_entity_poly.entity_id
_entity_poly.type
_entity_poly.pdbx_seq_one_letter_code
_entity_poly.pdbx_strand_id
1 'polypeptide(L)' 'MGSYCSCPDNHSIPDNHQSKFKVINVDDDGNDLGSGLMELTEEELILHTRKRDTVKWPYLCLRRY' A
#
# COMPACT_ATOMS: atom_id res chain seq x y z
N MET A 1 -22.51 4.63 18.38
CA MET A 1 -21.29 5.18 19.00
C MET A 1 -20.16 4.22 18.72
N GLY A 2 -19.31 4.55 17.75
CA GLY A 2 -18.15 3.72 17.36
C GLY A 2 -17.15 4.65 16.69
N SER A 3 -16.22 5.16 17.49
CA SER A 3 -15.24 6.16 17.12
C SER A 3 -14.25 5.56 16.11
N TYR A 4 -14.24 6.06 14.88
CA TYR A 4 -13.16 5.79 13.93
C TYR A 4 -11.87 6.36 14.51
N CYS A 5 -10.96 5.47 14.91
CA CYS A 5 -9.62 5.85 15.35
C CYS A 5 -8.80 6.32 14.15
N SER A 6 -8.95 7.58 13.78
CA SER A 6 -8.06 8.25 12.82
C SER A 6 -6.72 8.49 13.51
N CYS A 7 -5.74 7.63 13.26
CA CYS A 7 -4.35 7.89 13.64
C CYS A 7 -3.84 9.12 12.86
N PRO A 8 -3.15 10.07 13.51
CA PRO A 8 -2.68 11.27 12.84
C PRO A 8 -1.60 10.94 11.78
N ASP A 9 -1.91 11.32 10.55
CA ASP A 9 -1.07 11.22 9.34
C ASP A 9 0.09 12.22 9.44
N ASN A 10 1.15 11.85 10.18
CA ASN A 10 2.38 12.65 10.28
C ASN A 10 3.38 12.34 9.16
N HIS A 11 2.90 12.29 7.92
CA HIS A 11 3.74 12.44 6.72
C HIS A 11 2.83 12.73 5.53
N SER A 12 2.43 13.98 5.38
CA SER A 12 1.77 14.49 4.18
C SER A 12 2.78 14.44 3.01
N ILE A 13 2.94 13.24 2.43
CA ILE A 13 3.56 13.06 1.13
C ILE A 13 2.74 13.90 0.16
N PRO A 14 3.35 14.81 -0.63
CA PRO A 14 2.60 15.59 -1.60
C PRO A 14 1.86 14.62 -2.54
N ASP A 15 0.56 14.84 -2.68
CA ASP A 15 -0.43 14.07 -3.46
C ASP A 15 -0.16 14.11 -4.99
N ASN A 16 1.10 14.31 -5.40
CA ASN A 16 1.51 14.46 -6.79
C ASN A 16 2.64 13.48 -7.20
N HIS A 17 2.96 12.51 -6.35
CA HIS A 17 3.74 11.37 -6.80
C HIS A 17 2.80 10.35 -7.44
N GLN A 18 2.55 10.48 -8.75
CA GLN A 18 1.73 9.55 -9.55
C GLN A 18 2.16 8.07 -9.44
N SER A 19 3.29 7.79 -8.81
CA SER A 19 3.81 6.45 -8.55
C SER A 19 3.47 5.89 -7.17
N LYS A 20 2.92 6.65 -6.21
CA LYS A 20 2.72 6.19 -4.82
C LYS A 20 1.26 6.26 -4.39
N PHE A 21 0.73 5.15 -3.90
CA PHE A 21 -0.69 4.98 -3.57
C PHE A 21 -0.86 4.38 -2.18
N LYS A 22 -1.70 4.99 -1.35
CA LYS A 22 -2.13 4.36 -0.08
C LYS A 22 -3.06 3.20 -0.42
N VAL A 23 -2.74 2.00 0.07
CA VAL A 23 -3.50 0.77 -0.18
C VAL A 23 -3.84 0.05 1.13
N ILE A 24 -4.84 -0.82 1.08
CA ILE A 24 -5.22 -1.72 2.17
C ILE A 24 -5.11 -3.14 1.64
N ASN A 25 -4.36 -3.98 2.35
CA ASN A 25 -4.33 -5.42 2.09
C ASN A 25 -5.60 -6.04 2.66
N VAL A 26 -6.32 -6.80 1.85
CA VAL A 26 -7.59 -7.44 2.21
C VAL A 26 -7.50 -8.95 2.04
N ASP A 27 -8.28 -9.70 2.82
CA ASP A 27 -8.46 -11.14 2.62
C ASP A 27 -9.45 -11.46 1.50
N ASP A 28 -9.72 -12.74 1.26
CA ASP A 28 -10.66 -13.22 0.22
C ASP A 28 -12.12 -12.78 0.47
N ASP A 29 -12.47 -12.49 1.73
CA ASP A 29 -13.79 -11.99 2.14
C ASP A 29 -13.88 -10.45 2.06
N GLY A 30 -12.76 -9.77 1.80
CA GLY A 30 -12.66 -8.32 1.70
C GLY A 30 -12.40 -7.59 3.02
N ASN A 31 -12.03 -8.30 4.10
CA ASN A 31 -11.71 -7.68 5.38
C ASN A 31 -10.30 -7.09 5.38
N ASP A 32 -10.14 -5.94 6.04
CA ASP A 32 -8.88 -5.24 6.17
C ASP A 32 -7.85 -6.02 7.02
N LEU A 33 -6.76 -6.45 6.39
CA LEU A 33 -5.61 -7.08 7.06
C LEU A 33 -4.54 -6.07 7.46
N GLY A 34 -4.46 -4.92 6.76
CA GLY A 34 -3.56 -3.84 7.13
C GLY A 34 -3.32 -2.82 6.03
N SER A 35 -2.88 -1.61 6.42
CA SER A 35 -2.55 -0.54 5.49
C SER A 35 -1.09 -0.59 5.01
N GLY A 36 -0.87 -0.14 3.78
CA GLY A 36 0.43 -0.03 3.16
C GLY A 36 0.51 1.10 2.15
N LEU A 37 1.70 1.31 1.62
CA LEU A 37 1.96 2.22 0.51
C LEU A 37 2.47 1.41 -0.67
N MET A 38 1.74 1.43 -1.78
CA MET A 38 2.15 0.83 -3.03
C MET A 38 2.93 1.85 -3.86
N GLU A 39 4.10 1.46 -4.34
CA GLU A 39 4.97 2.27 -5.17
C GLU A 39 5.21 1.57 -6.52
N LEU A 40 4.90 2.29 -7.59
CA LEU A 40 5.22 1.93 -8.97
C LEU A 40 6.59 2.49 -9.32
N THR A 41 7.57 1.62 -9.53
CA THR A 41 8.88 2.03 -10.05
C THR A 41 8.97 1.73 -11.55
N GLU A 42 10.13 1.93 -12.16
CA GLU A 42 10.34 1.58 -13.57
C GLU A 42 10.43 0.06 -13.80
N GLU A 43 10.84 -0.72 -12.78
CA GLU A 43 11.17 -2.14 -12.93
C GLU A 43 10.25 -3.09 -12.12
N GLU A 44 9.69 -2.58 -11.02
CA GLU A 44 8.93 -3.39 -10.06
C GLU A 44 7.83 -2.63 -9.32
N LEU A 45 6.83 -3.39 -8.86
CA LEU A 45 5.81 -2.96 -7.91
C LEU A 45 6.30 -3.21 -6.49
N ILE A 46 6.23 -2.22 -5.62
CA ILE A 46 6.78 -2.28 -4.27
C ILE A 46 5.68 -1.97 -3.24
N LEU A 47 5.41 -2.88 -2.30
CA LEU A 47 4.52 -2.65 -1.16
C LEU A 47 5.32 -2.40 0.12
N HIS A 48 5.22 -1.18 0.63
CA HIS A 48 5.74 -0.80 1.93
C HIS A 48 4.68 -1.06 3.00
N THR A 49 5.00 -1.91 3.98
CA THR A 49 4.12 -2.18 5.12
C THR A 49 4.75 -1.65 6.41
N ARG A 50 3.92 -1.24 7.39
CA ARG A 50 4.42 -0.62 8.62
C ARG A 50 5.25 -1.55 9.53
N LYS A 51 5.07 -2.87 9.43
CA LYS A 51 5.59 -3.84 10.41
C LYS A 51 6.39 -4.99 9.80
N ARG A 52 6.49 -5.06 8.47
CA ARG A 52 7.22 -6.12 7.76
C ARG A 52 8.11 -5.49 6.71
N ASP A 53 9.06 -6.29 6.24
CA ASP A 53 9.90 -5.93 5.11
C ASP A 53 9.04 -5.58 3.89
N THR A 54 9.61 -4.71 3.06
CA THR A 54 9.02 -4.31 1.80
C THR A 54 8.85 -5.52 0.89
N VAL A 55 7.66 -5.69 0.33
CA VAL A 55 7.38 -6.75 -0.65
C VAL A 55 7.58 -6.21 -2.05
N LYS A 56 8.26 -6.97 -2.89
CA LYS A 56 8.61 -6.58 -4.25
C LYS A 56 8.06 -7.58 -5.26
N TRP A 57 7.46 -7.06 -6.32
CA TRP A 57 7.05 -7.84 -7.47
C TRP A 57 7.65 -7.24 -8.74
N PRO A 58 8.72 -7.84 -9.29
CA PRO A 58 9.18 -7.49 -10.63
C PRO A 58 8.03 -7.59 -11.63
N TYR A 59 7.92 -6.63 -12.56
CA TYR A 59 6.78 -6.61 -13.48
C TYR A 59 6.67 -7.87 -14.35
N LEU A 60 7.81 -8.52 -14.63
CA LEU A 60 7.85 -9.79 -15.35
C LEU A 60 7.14 -10.95 -14.64
N CYS A 61 6.93 -10.86 -13.32
CA CYS A 61 6.22 -11.87 -12.54
C CYS A 61 4.70 -11.63 -12.46
N LEU A 62 4.22 -10.45 -12.87
CA LEU A 62 2.80 -10.12 -12.86
C LEU A 62 2.12 -10.74 -14.08
N ARG A 63 1.23 -11.71 -13.84
CA ARG A 63 0.47 -12.39 -14.91
C ARG A 63 -0.79 -11.63 -15.33
N ARG A 64 -1.29 -10.74 -14.47
CA ARG A 64 -2.48 -9.91 -14.64
C ARG A 64 -2.40 -8.71 -13.69
N TYR A 65 -3.08 -7.62 -14.02
CA TYR A 65 -3.19 -6.41 -13.21
C TYR A 65 -4.58 -5.80 -13.34
#